data_AF-A0A173WEP3-F1
#
_entry.id   AF-A0A173WEP3-F1
#
_cell.length_a   1.000
_cell.length_b   1.000
_cell.length_c   1.000
_cell.angle_alpha   90.00
_cell.angle_beta   90.00
_cell.angle_gamma   90.00
#
_symmetry.space_group_name_H-M   'P 1'
#
loop_
_entity.id
_entity.type
_entity.pdbx_description
1 polymer ?
#
loop_
_entity_poly.entity_id
_entity_poly.type
_entity_poly.pdbx_seq_one_letter_code
_entity_poly.pdbx_strand_id
1 'polypeptide(L)'
;MEERDSIILAYRRDGLSIREIARRNGMSRKTVRKYLRAFEQAVGDNPDAEAMDTYLQQPVRYDSSKRVRRVMNQQVMEAIDGFMARNRSNAAAGLRKQQMRKIDMWRRLRDQGIEIAYSTVCQYVRALEVAVSAPAKSPAAFIRQEYEPGFRCEFDWGVLTLWIAGVKTKLHMAVFTMNHSNLRRAYLFSREDTLALMEAHRNCFRALGGTPQVMAYDNMRVAVKKFLGQEREHTDALRRMELHYCFTPHFCNPRSGWEKGKVERSVEHIRRRAFAYDVRFGSLEQAQCHLDKVCDRLNGEASNMSAQEKKERVQADIAALRPLDHGDMGCFEQRHARVGKYSTITVDGVHYSVPDRLVGREVPIKMYSERIVVLDGRDKVATHVRSRRLGDWCIDLMHYLGTFLRKPAALGRSTAMRQVHPDVAALFRKHFTDSPRSFVELLVFTRDNQRTYADILAAADRLSSRGLKRLSSEQLSAEMLASDGNGTANVRQDAATLTPSDPQQTAIEESASQTLDTLSAMIGCGATQQPVNKVTV
;
A
#
# COMPACT_ATOMS: atom_id res chain seq x y z
N MET A 1 -37.49 28.13 -20.77
CA MET A 1 -37.95 27.91 -22.16
C MET A 1 -39.46 28.06 -22.16
N GLU A 2 -40.14 27.28 -21.31
CA GLU A 2 -41.61 27.30 -21.10
C GLU A 2 -42.25 28.69 -20.92
N GLU A 3 -41.63 29.60 -20.18
CA GLU A 3 -42.23 30.92 -19.91
C GLU A 3 -42.31 31.83 -21.16
N ARG A 4 -41.31 31.81 -22.05
CA ARG A 4 -41.34 32.60 -23.30
C ARG A 4 -42.41 32.07 -24.24
N ASP A 5 -42.44 30.75 -24.39
CA ASP A 5 -43.31 30.08 -25.37
C ASP A 5 -44.77 30.16 -24.93
N SER A 6 -45.03 30.02 -23.62
CA SER A 6 -46.33 30.28 -23.01
C SER A 6 -46.83 31.71 -23.27
N ILE A 7 -45.96 32.72 -23.16
CA ILE A 7 -46.32 34.13 -23.42
C ILE A 7 -46.74 34.34 -24.88
N ILE A 8 -45.99 33.76 -25.83
CA ILE A 8 -46.25 33.92 -27.27
C ILE A 8 -47.55 33.22 -27.66
N LEU A 9 -47.76 31.99 -27.20
CA LEU A 9 -48.99 31.22 -27.47
C LEU A 9 -50.23 31.89 -26.83
N ALA A 10 -50.13 32.36 -25.59
CA ALA A 10 -51.24 33.05 -24.92
C ALA A 10 -51.66 34.36 -25.62
N TYR A 11 -50.71 35.05 -26.25
CA TYR A 11 -50.99 36.29 -26.97
C TYR A 11 -51.55 36.05 -28.37
N ARG A 12 -50.96 35.11 -29.14
CA ARG A 12 -51.31 34.90 -30.56
C ARG A 12 -52.41 33.87 -30.78
N ARG A 13 -52.41 32.77 -30.02
CA ARG A 13 -53.43 31.71 -30.14
C ARG A 13 -54.67 32.01 -29.31
N ASP A 14 -54.46 32.46 -28.06
CA ASP A 14 -55.55 32.61 -27.09
C ASP A 14 -56.08 34.06 -27.02
N GLY A 15 -55.48 35.01 -27.75
CA GLY A 15 -55.95 36.41 -27.85
C GLY A 15 -55.86 37.23 -26.56
N LEU A 16 -55.08 36.78 -25.58
CA LEU A 16 -55.04 37.42 -24.25
C LEU A 16 -54.27 38.74 -24.27
N SER A 17 -54.74 39.73 -23.51
CA SER A 17 -54.04 41.01 -23.38
C SER A 17 -52.71 40.87 -22.61
N ILE A 18 -51.74 41.76 -22.89
CA ILE A 18 -50.45 41.83 -22.17
C ILE A 18 -50.63 41.90 -20.65
N ARG A 19 -51.70 42.58 -20.17
CA ARG A 19 -52.00 42.70 -18.73
C ARG A 19 -52.40 41.36 -18.13
N GLU A 20 -53.21 40.59 -18.85
CA GLU A 20 -53.72 39.31 -18.41
C GLU A 20 -52.62 38.23 -18.42
N ILE A 21 -51.78 38.21 -19.46
CA ILE A 21 -50.61 37.31 -19.54
C ILE A 21 -49.62 37.59 -18.40
N ALA A 22 -49.34 38.87 -18.11
CA ALA A 22 -48.46 39.27 -17.01
C ALA A 22 -49.00 38.80 -15.64
N ARG A 23 -50.31 38.90 -15.43
CA ARG A 23 -50.98 38.44 -14.20
C ARG A 23 -50.92 36.92 -14.05
N ARG A 24 -51.21 36.18 -15.13
CA ARG A 24 -51.26 34.71 -15.14
C ARG A 24 -49.89 34.06 -14.92
N ASN A 25 -48.84 34.65 -15.50
CA ASN A 25 -47.47 34.13 -15.40
C ASN A 25 -46.64 34.76 -14.27
N GLY A 26 -47.22 35.64 -13.44
CA GLY A 26 -46.50 36.29 -12.32
C GLY A 26 -45.32 37.18 -12.74
N MET A 27 -45.36 37.73 -13.97
CA MET A 27 -44.23 38.45 -14.57
C MET A 27 -44.51 39.94 -14.78
N SER A 28 -43.44 40.73 -14.89
CA SER A 28 -43.59 42.15 -15.22
C SER A 28 -44.15 42.35 -16.64
N ARG A 29 -45.07 43.32 -16.80
CA ARG A 29 -45.60 43.74 -18.11
C ARG A 29 -44.49 44.15 -19.09
N LYS A 30 -43.35 44.63 -18.59
CA LYS A 30 -42.16 44.98 -19.40
C LYS A 30 -41.50 43.73 -19.99
N THR A 31 -41.43 42.65 -19.22
CA THR A 31 -40.87 41.35 -19.65
C THR A 31 -41.75 40.71 -20.71
N VAL A 32 -43.07 40.68 -20.52
CA VAL A 32 -44.04 40.17 -21.51
C VAL A 32 -43.93 40.94 -22.83
N ARG A 33 -43.94 42.28 -22.77
CA ARG A 33 -43.78 43.12 -23.97
C ARG A 33 -42.42 42.92 -24.66
N LYS A 34 -41.35 42.68 -23.90
CA LYS A 34 -40.02 42.40 -24.45
C LYS A 34 -40.03 41.12 -25.29
N TYR A 35 -40.65 40.04 -24.78
CA TYR A 35 -40.72 38.77 -25.51
C TYR A 35 -41.63 38.87 -26.74
N LEU A 36 -42.78 39.52 -26.64
CA LEU A 36 -43.68 39.70 -27.78
C LEU A 36 -43.06 40.56 -28.90
N ARG A 37 -42.38 41.65 -28.55
CA ARG A 37 -41.66 42.47 -29.54
C ARG A 37 -40.54 41.71 -30.24
N ALA A 38 -39.78 40.91 -29.48
CA ALA A 38 -38.71 40.10 -30.04
C ALA A 38 -39.25 38.98 -30.95
N PHE A 39 -40.47 38.50 -30.70
CA PHE A 39 -41.18 37.56 -31.55
C PHE A 39 -41.70 38.25 -32.82
N GLU A 40 -42.43 39.36 -32.70
CA GLU A 40 -42.97 40.14 -33.83
C GLU A 40 -41.86 40.63 -34.78
N GLN A 41 -40.71 41.04 -34.25
CA GLN A 41 -39.56 41.43 -35.08
C GLN A 41 -38.94 40.27 -35.86
N ALA A 42 -39.05 39.05 -35.36
CA ALA A 42 -38.42 37.88 -35.98
C ALA A 42 -39.33 37.18 -36.98
N VAL A 43 -40.65 37.22 -36.76
CA VAL A 43 -41.62 36.43 -37.54
C VAL A 43 -42.68 37.31 -38.24
N GLY A 44 -42.70 38.62 -37.99
CA GLY A 44 -43.65 39.57 -38.58
C GLY A 44 -44.99 39.65 -37.84
N ASP A 45 -45.86 40.55 -38.32
CA ASP A 45 -47.13 40.84 -37.65
C ASP A 45 -48.20 39.75 -37.83
N ASN A 46 -48.08 38.90 -38.85
CA ASN A 46 -49.02 37.79 -39.09
C ASN A 46 -48.27 36.52 -39.55
N PRO A 47 -47.60 35.82 -38.63
CA PRO A 47 -46.80 34.64 -38.96
C PRO A 47 -47.68 33.43 -39.26
N ASP A 48 -47.26 32.60 -40.22
CA ASP A 48 -47.87 31.28 -40.44
C ASP A 48 -47.46 30.28 -39.34
N ALA A 49 -48.11 29.12 -39.31
CA ALA A 49 -47.90 28.12 -38.27
C ALA A 49 -46.46 27.56 -38.27
N GLU A 50 -45.82 27.50 -39.44
CA GLU A 50 -44.46 26.99 -39.60
C GLU A 50 -43.42 27.98 -39.07
N ALA A 51 -43.58 29.27 -39.32
CA ALA A 51 -42.70 30.31 -38.80
C ALA A 51 -42.85 30.49 -37.27
N MET A 52 -44.05 30.27 -36.73
CA MET A 52 -44.30 30.21 -35.29
C MET A 52 -43.53 29.05 -34.63
N ASP A 53 -43.68 27.83 -35.15
CA ASP A 53 -43.03 26.64 -34.57
C ASP A 53 -41.49 26.73 -34.66
N THR A 54 -40.99 27.21 -35.80
CA THR A 54 -39.55 27.46 -36.01
C THR A 54 -38.97 28.41 -34.96
N TYR A 55 -39.69 29.49 -34.58
CA TYR A 55 -39.22 30.43 -33.57
C TYR A 55 -39.27 29.84 -32.15
N LEU A 56 -40.32 29.08 -31.82
CA LEU A 56 -40.47 28.47 -30.49
C LEU A 56 -39.38 27.43 -30.22
N GLN A 57 -38.94 26.70 -31.25
CA GLN A 57 -37.84 25.74 -31.14
C GLN A 57 -36.46 26.41 -30.95
N GLN A 58 -36.31 27.72 -31.18
CA GLN A 58 -35.04 28.41 -30.96
C GLN A 58 -34.75 28.60 -29.47
N PRO A 59 -33.55 28.25 -28.97
CA PRO A 59 -33.21 28.44 -27.57
C PRO A 59 -33.08 29.93 -27.20
N VAL A 60 -33.65 30.31 -26.05
CA VAL A 60 -33.55 31.69 -25.53
C VAL A 60 -32.09 32.02 -25.22
N ARG A 61 -31.49 32.96 -25.96
CA ARG A 61 -30.17 33.50 -25.67
C ARG A 61 -30.27 34.74 -24.78
N TYR A 62 -29.71 34.66 -23.58
CA TYR A 62 -29.58 35.82 -22.70
C TYR A 62 -28.35 36.62 -23.09
N ASP A 63 -28.55 37.87 -23.51
CA ASP A 63 -27.45 38.80 -23.74
C ASP A 63 -26.81 39.19 -22.41
N SER A 64 -25.66 38.59 -22.12
CA SER A 64 -24.83 38.90 -20.96
C SER A 64 -23.65 39.83 -21.30
N SER A 65 -23.54 40.28 -22.56
CA SER A 65 -22.42 41.10 -23.05
C SER A 65 -22.27 42.43 -22.30
N LYS A 66 -23.37 42.95 -21.73
CA LYS A 66 -23.40 44.22 -20.97
C LYS A 66 -23.05 44.07 -19.49
N ARG A 67 -22.69 42.87 -18.99
CA ARG A 67 -22.30 42.66 -17.59
C ARG A 67 -20.87 43.16 -17.35
N VAL A 68 -20.71 44.21 -16.55
CA VAL A 68 -19.41 44.76 -16.16
C VAL A 68 -18.79 43.90 -15.04
N ARG A 69 -17.56 43.40 -15.26
CA ARG A 69 -16.79 42.68 -14.23
C ARG A 69 -16.18 43.69 -13.24
N ARG A 70 -16.91 43.99 -12.15
CA ARG A 70 -16.55 45.07 -11.20
C ARG A 70 -15.22 44.86 -10.45
N VAL A 71 -14.87 43.61 -10.14
CA VAL A 71 -13.69 43.30 -9.30
C VAL A 71 -12.46 42.87 -10.11
N MET A 72 -12.67 42.26 -11.29
CA MET A 72 -11.60 41.88 -12.20
C MET A 72 -11.20 43.08 -13.06
N ASN A 73 -10.62 44.10 -12.43
CA ASN A 73 -10.16 45.31 -13.09
C ASN A 73 -8.73 45.13 -13.64
N GLN A 74 -8.24 46.14 -14.35
CA GLN A 74 -6.91 46.14 -14.97
C GLN A 74 -5.77 45.85 -13.98
N GLN A 75 -5.83 46.44 -12.79
CA GLN A 75 -4.82 46.26 -11.74
C GLN A 75 -4.74 44.80 -11.24
N VAL A 76 -5.89 44.15 -11.06
CA VAL A 76 -5.94 42.73 -10.66
C VAL A 76 -5.42 41.81 -11.77
N MET A 77 -5.74 42.13 -13.03
CA MET A 77 -5.24 41.40 -14.19
C MET A 77 -3.71 41.48 -14.26
N GLU A 78 -3.14 42.69 -14.18
CA GLU A 78 -1.70 42.92 -14.19
C GLU A 78 -0.97 42.24 -13.02
N ALA A 79 -1.57 42.21 -11.83
CA ALA A 79 -1.01 41.49 -10.69
C ALA A 79 -0.91 39.98 -10.96
N ILE A 80 -1.97 39.37 -11.52
CA ILE A 80 -1.98 37.94 -11.87
C ILE A 80 -0.99 37.66 -13.01
N ASP A 81 -0.92 38.53 -14.02
CA ASP A 81 0.07 38.43 -15.10
C ASP A 81 1.50 38.47 -14.57
N GLY A 82 1.77 39.34 -13.59
CA GLY A 82 3.05 39.41 -12.88
C GLY A 82 3.40 38.13 -12.14
N PHE A 83 2.45 37.50 -11.46
CA PHE A 83 2.66 36.19 -10.82
C PHE A 83 2.97 35.10 -11.85
N MET A 84 2.26 35.10 -12.98
CA MET A 84 2.50 34.16 -14.08
C MET A 84 3.87 34.37 -14.73
N ALA A 85 4.29 35.61 -14.92
CA ALA A 85 5.63 35.95 -15.42
C ALA A 85 6.72 35.46 -14.46
N ARG A 86 6.55 35.66 -13.15
CA ARG A 86 7.47 35.16 -12.14
C ARG A 86 7.55 33.63 -12.11
N ASN A 87 6.43 32.94 -12.28
CA ASN A 87 6.41 31.49 -12.43
C ASN A 87 7.21 31.03 -13.67
N ARG A 88 7.09 31.73 -14.80
CA ARG A 88 7.88 31.46 -16.01
C ARG A 88 9.37 31.64 -15.76
N SER A 89 9.78 32.73 -15.10
CA SER A 89 11.18 32.95 -14.71
C SER A 89 11.73 31.87 -13.77
N ASN A 90 10.94 31.47 -12.75
CA ASN A 90 11.32 30.40 -11.84
C ASN A 90 11.44 29.04 -12.56
N ALA A 91 10.56 28.77 -13.54
CA ALA A 91 10.64 27.57 -14.37
C ALA A 91 11.94 27.54 -15.19
N ALA A 92 12.29 28.65 -15.84
CA ALA A 92 13.48 28.79 -16.67
C ALA A 92 14.77 28.64 -15.84
N ALA A 93 14.76 29.11 -14.58
CA ALA A 93 15.88 28.95 -13.63
C ALA A 93 15.93 27.58 -12.94
N GLY A 94 15.08 26.61 -13.31
CA GLY A 94 15.05 25.27 -12.70
C GLY A 94 14.38 25.18 -11.32
N LEU A 95 13.84 26.29 -10.80
CA LEU A 95 13.20 26.41 -9.48
C LEU A 95 11.74 25.96 -9.51
N ARG A 96 11.45 24.76 -10.05
CA ARG A 96 10.07 24.24 -10.22
C ARG A 96 9.24 24.21 -8.95
N LYS A 97 9.87 23.98 -7.79
CA LYS A 97 9.20 23.94 -6.48
C LYS A 97 8.82 25.32 -5.92
N GLN A 98 9.30 26.40 -6.54
CA GLN A 98 9.06 27.80 -6.12
C GLN A 98 8.03 28.52 -7.01
N GLN A 99 7.23 27.78 -7.77
CA GLN A 99 6.12 28.35 -8.54
C GLN A 99 4.88 28.50 -7.66
N MET A 100 4.21 29.64 -7.78
CA MET A 100 2.93 29.92 -7.12
C MET A 100 1.82 29.08 -7.76
N ARG A 101 1.01 28.41 -6.95
CA ARG A 101 -0.24 27.79 -7.39
C ARG A 101 -1.35 28.85 -7.47
N LYS A 102 -2.44 28.53 -8.15
CA LYS A 102 -3.64 29.40 -8.26
C LYS A 102 -4.14 29.87 -6.89
N ILE A 103 -4.07 29.00 -5.88
CA ILE A 103 -4.45 29.33 -4.50
C ILE A 103 -3.48 30.33 -3.85
N ASP A 104 -2.19 30.27 -4.17
CA ASP A 104 -1.17 31.17 -3.64
C ASP A 104 -1.31 32.56 -4.27
N MET A 105 -1.59 32.63 -5.57
CA MET A 105 -1.91 33.88 -6.28
C MET A 105 -3.14 34.56 -5.66
N TRP A 106 -4.21 33.80 -5.41
CA TRP A 106 -5.42 34.32 -4.77
C TRP A 106 -5.15 34.83 -3.35
N ARG A 107 -4.39 34.08 -2.54
CA ARG A 107 -3.98 34.52 -1.19
C ARG A 107 -3.18 35.82 -1.27
N ARG A 108 -2.23 35.92 -2.21
CA ARG A 108 -1.41 37.11 -2.39
C ARG A 108 -2.24 38.35 -2.75
N LEU A 109 -3.29 38.19 -3.58
CA LEU A 109 -4.24 39.27 -3.87
C LEU A 109 -5.02 39.67 -2.62
N ARG A 110 -5.46 38.73 -1.77
CA ARG A 110 -6.09 39.06 -0.49
C ARG A 110 -5.15 39.79 0.47
N ASP A 111 -3.88 39.38 0.54
CA ASP A 111 -2.87 40.06 1.36
C ASP A 111 -2.63 41.51 0.89
N GLN A 112 -2.92 41.81 -0.37
CA GLN A 112 -2.87 43.16 -0.96
C GLN A 112 -4.19 43.93 -0.77
N GLY A 113 -5.16 43.39 -0.02
CA GLY A 113 -6.45 44.02 0.25
C GLY A 113 -7.49 43.84 -0.87
N ILE A 114 -7.25 42.96 -1.85
CA ILE A 114 -8.15 42.74 -2.99
C ILE A 114 -9.12 41.61 -2.67
N GLU A 115 -10.42 41.93 -2.54
CA GLU A 115 -11.47 40.94 -2.32
C GLU A 115 -12.00 40.37 -3.64
N ILE A 116 -11.40 39.26 -4.08
CA ILE A 116 -11.80 38.54 -5.29
C ILE A 116 -12.12 37.08 -4.99
N ALA A 117 -13.12 36.51 -5.67
CA ALA A 117 -13.44 35.09 -5.54
C ALA A 117 -12.32 34.23 -6.15
N TYR A 118 -11.97 33.14 -5.46
CA TYR A 118 -10.95 32.19 -5.92
C TYR A 118 -11.26 31.62 -7.32
N SER A 119 -12.54 31.36 -7.61
CA SER A 119 -12.99 30.90 -8.92
C SER A 119 -12.67 31.89 -10.05
N THR A 120 -12.74 33.19 -9.79
CA THR A 120 -12.41 34.25 -10.77
C THR A 120 -10.92 34.26 -11.08
N VAL A 121 -10.05 34.15 -10.07
CA VAL A 121 -8.60 34.01 -10.25
C VAL A 121 -8.29 32.74 -11.06
N CYS A 122 -8.93 31.62 -10.73
CA CYS A 122 -8.73 30.37 -11.46
C CYS A 122 -9.15 30.46 -12.94
N GLN A 123 -10.27 31.12 -13.24
CA GLN A 123 -10.74 31.33 -14.60
C GLN A 123 -9.76 32.20 -15.40
N TYR A 124 -9.25 33.28 -14.82
CA TYR A 124 -8.32 34.16 -15.50
C TYR A 124 -6.97 33.50 -15.72
N VAL A 125 -6.40 32.84 -14.71
CA VAL A 125 -5.14 32.09 -14.87
C VAL A 125 -5.29 30.99 -15.94
N ARG A 126 -6.43 30.29 -15.98
CA ARG A 126 -6.71 29.32 -17.06
C ARG A 126 -6.74 29.99 -18.44
N ALA A 127 -7.35 31.17 -18.56
CA ALA A 127 -7.37 31.91 -19.84
C ALA A 127 -5.96 32.30 -20.29
N LEU A 128 -5.10 32.74 -19.38
CA LEU A 128 -3.69 33.04 -19.66
C LEU A 128 -2.89 31.79 -20.01
N GLU A 129 -3.10 30.68 -19.31
CA GLU A 129 -2.48 29.39 -19.61
C GLU A 129 -2.86 28.92 -21.02
N VAL A 130 -4.12 29.11 -21.43
CA VAL A 130 -4.60 28.80 -22.79
C VAL A 130 -3.98 29.75 -23.82
N ALA A 131 -3.88 31.05 -23.54
CA ALA A 131 -3.33 32.04 -24.46
C ALA A 131 -1.81 31.91 -24.70
N VAL A 132 -1.06 31.43 -23.70
CA VAL A 132 0.40 31.24 -23.76
C VAL A 132 0.79 29.82 -24.18
N SER A 133 -0.13 28.86 -24.11
CA SER A 133 0.14 27.52 -24.61
C SER A 133 0.29 27.57 -26.14
N ALA A 134 1.45 27.12 -26.64
CA ALA A 134 1.55 26.48 -27.96
C ALA A 134 0.33 25.57 -28.15
N PRO A 135 -0.24 25.44 -29.37
CA PRO A 135 -1.59 24.93 -29.62
C PRO A 135 -1.89 23.80 -28.66
N ALA A 136 -2.92 24.00 -27.82
CA ALA A 136 -3.28 23.08 -26.74
C ALA A 136 -3.02 21.67 -27.21
N LYS A 137 -2.05 20.96 -26.58
CA LYS A 137 -1.71 19.58 -26.97
C LYS A 137 -3.03 18.89 -27.27
N SER A 138 -3.22 18.53 -28.54
CA SER A 138 -4.46 17.92 -29.01
C SER A 138 -4.86 16.89 -27.96
N PRO A 139 -6.11 16.89 -27.45
CA PRO A 139 -6.50 15.93 -26.43
C PRO A 139 -6.03 14.55 -26.89
N ALA A 140 -5.11 13.97 -26.12
CA ALA A 140 -4.38 12.80 -26.58
C ALA A 140 -5.41 11.69 -26.85
N ALA A 141 -5.44 11.19 -28.09
CA ALA A 141 -6.22 10.02 -28.40
C ALA A 141 -5.57 8.82 -27.70
N PHE A 142 -6.33 8.12 -26.87
CA PHE A 142 -5.89 6.89 -26.22
C PHE A 142 -6.46 5.70 -26.99
N ILE A 143 -5.60 4.78 -27.38
CA ILE A 143 -6.01 3.54 -28.04
C ILE A 143 -6.34 2.51 -26.95
N ARG A 144 -7.52 1.91 -27.03
CA ARG A 144 -7.90 0.80 -26.15
C ARG A 144 -7.03 -0.40 -26.47
N GLN A 145 -6.36 -0.94 -25.45
CA GLN A 145 -5.58 -2.16 -25.58
C GLN A 145 -6.39 -3.36 -25.10
N GLU A 146 -6.26 -4.45 -25.85
CA GLU A 146 -6.74 -5.78 -25.48
C GLU A 146 -5.53 -6.66 -25.20
N TYR A 147 -5.73 -7.62 -24.30
CA TYR A 147 -4.65 -8.47 -23.78
C TYR A 147 -5.15 -9.89 -23.74
N GLU A 148 -4.29 -10.83 -24.13
CA GLU A 148 -4.51 -12.25 -24.03
C GLU A 148 -4.50 -12.68 -22.56
N PRO A 149 -5.25 -13.73 -22.19
CA PRO A 149 -5.19 -14.30 -20.86
C PRO A 149 -3.77 -14.73 -20.48
N GLY A 150 -3.37 -14.49 -19.23
CA GLY A 150 -2.06 -14.87 -18.67
C GLY A 150 -0.88 -14.04 -19.17
N PHE A 151 -1.09 -13.14 -20.15
CA PHE A 151 0.01 -12.45 -20.83
C PHE A 151 0.69 -11.39 -19.95
N ARG A 152 -0.04 -10.37 -19.50
CA ARG A 152 0.54 -9.20 -18.81
C ARG A 152 -0.06 -8.97 -17.43
N CYS A 153 0.80 -8.87 -16.42
CA CYS A 153 0.47 -8.43 -15.07
C CYS A 153 1.21 -7.13 -14.74
N GLU A 154 0.49 -6.11 -14.28
CA GLU A 154 1.06 -4.85 -13.85
C GLU A 154 1.29 -4.85 -12.33
N PHE A 155 2.47 -4.41 -11.89
CA PHE A 155 2.85 -4.33 -10.49
C PHE A 155 3.09 -2.88 -10.05
N ASP A 156 2.46 -2.42 -8.97
CA ASP A 156 2.69 -1.07 -8.43
C ASP A 156 2.69 -0.99 -6.91
N TRP A 157 3.34 0.04 -6.37
CA TRP A 157 3.35 0.33 -4.94
C TRP A 157 2.33 1.42 -4.58
N GLY A 158 1.43 1.10 -3.66
CA GLY A 158 0.61 2.06 -2.96
C GLY A 158 1.18 2.39 -1.58
N VAL A 159 0.96 3.62 -1.10
CA VAL A 159 1.25 3.98 0.30
C VAL A 159 -0.07 4.23 1.03
N LEU A 160 -0.14 3.73 2.26
CA LEU A 160 -1.24 3.98 3.19
C LEU A 160 -0.74 4.08 4.64
N THR A 161 -1.63 4.43 5.55
CA THR A 161 -1.31 4.50 6.99
C THR A 161 -2.45 3.87 7.77
N LEU A 162 -2.12 2.87 8.59
CA LEU A 162 -3.05 2.14 9.44
C LEU A 162 -2.62 2.25 10.91
N TRP A 163 -3.50 1.91 11.83
CA TRP A 163 -3.16 1.72 13.24
C TRP A 163 -2.97 0.24 13.50
N ILE A 164 -1.72 -0.19 13.72
CA ILE A 164 -1.38 -1.57 14.03
C ILE A 164 -1.00 -1.65 15.49
N ALA A 165 -1.68 -2.50 16.26
CA ALA A 165 -1.49 -2.60 17.72
C ALA A 165 -1.57 -1.22 18.43
N GLY A 166 -2.48 -0.35 17.97
CA GLY A 166 -2.64 1.00 18.52
C GLY A 166 -1.56 2.02 18.08
N VAL A 167 -0.61 1.64 17.23
CA VAL A 167 0.44 2.53 16.72
C VAL A 167 0.17 2.93 15.27
N LYS A 168 0.16 4.24 15.01
CA LYS A 168 0.04 4.78 13.64
C LYS A 168 1.26 4.40 12.81
N THR A 169 1.02 3.60 11.77
CA THR A 169 2.03 2.85 11.04
C THR A 169 1.85 3.12 9.54
N LYS A 170 2.84 3.76 8.92
CA LYS A 170 2.91 3.86 7.45
C LYS A 170 3.19 2.48 6.86
N LEU A 171 2.47 2.07 5.82
CA LEU A 171 2.66 0.79 5.15
C LEU A 171 2.74 1.00 3.63
N HIS A 172 3.38 0.05 2.96
CA HIS A 172 3.50 -0.03 1.51
C HIS A 172 2.66 -1.23 1.05
N MET A 173 1.78 -1.00 0.07
CA MET A 173 0.88 -2.00 -0.50
C MET A 173 1.36 -2.34 -1.90
N ALA A 174 1.97 -3.51 -2.05
CA ALA A 174 2.29 -4.08 -3.35
C ALA A 174 0.98 -4.51 -4.02
N VAL A 175 0.68 -4.00 -5.21
CA VAL A 175 -0.54 -4.33 -5.96
C VAL A 175 -0.19 -4.95 -7.29
N PHE A 176 -0.83 -6.08 -7.58
CA PHE A 176 -0.74 -6.79 -8.85
C PHE A 176 -2.10 -6.71 -9.55
N THR A 177 -2.09 -6.42 -10.85
CA THR A 177 -3.31 -6.40 -11.68
C THR A 177 -3.07 -7.14 -12.99
N MET A 178 -3.84 -8.20 -13.25
CA MET A 178 -3.84 -8.88 -14.54
C MET A 178 -4.56 -8.03 -15.59
N ASN A 179 -3.95 -7.83 -16.75
CA ASN A 179 -4.51 -6.92 -17.75
C ASN A 179 -5.72 -7.50 -18.48
N HIS A 180 -5.83 -8.82 -18.66
CA HIS A 180 -6.99 -9.42 -19.33
C HIS A 180 -8.24 -9.40 -18.45
N SER A 181 -8.17 -10.04 -17.27
CA SER A 181 -9.33 -10.16 -16.38
C SER A 181 -9.52 -8.97 -15.44
N ASN A 182 -8.50 -8.14 -15.20
CA ASN A 182 -8.48 -7.15 -14.11
C ASN A 182 -8.51 -7.80 -12.71
N LEU A 183 -8.02 -9.05 -12.59
CA LEU A 183 -7.77 -9.73 -11.31
C LEU A 183 -6.76 -8.92 -10.50
N ARG A 184 -7.03 -8.73 -9.21
CA ARG A 184 -6.22 -7.93 -8.30
C ARG A 184 -5.75 -8.73 -7.11
N ARG A 185 -4.48 -8.59 -6.76
CA ARG A 185 -3.91 -9.08 -5.50
C ARG A 185 -3.11 -7.96 -4.85
N ALA A 186 -3.09 -7.91 -3.53
CA ALA A 186 -2.35 -6.89 -2.81
C ALA A 186 -1.73 -7.41 -1.51
N TYR A 187 -0.54 -6.91 -1.19
CA TYR A 187 0.26 -7.35 -0.04
C TYR A 187 0.82 -6.15 0.72
N LEU A 188 0.70 -6.16 2.04
CA LEU A 188 1.16 -5.10 2.94
C LEU A 188 2.58 -5.39 3.43
N PHE A 189 3.41 -4.35 3.39
CA PHE A 189 4.77 -4.36 3.89
C PHE A 189 5.05 -3.10 4.70
N SER A 190 5.99 -3.21 5.64
CA SER A 190 6.49 -2.05 6.39
C SER A 190 7.47 -1.20 5.59
N ARG A 191 7.93 -1.71 4.44
CA ARG A 191 8.96 -1.15 3.56
C ARG A 191 8.71 -1.50 2.09
N GLU A 192 9.39 -0.79 1.19
CA GLU A 192 9.37 -1.01 -0.27
C GLU A 192 10.77 -1.38 -0.80
N ASP A 193 11.53 -2.16 -0.02
CA ASP A 193 12.88 -2.60 -0.41
C ASP A 193 12.85 -3.82 -1.34
N THR A 194 14.05 -4.22 -1.79
CA THR A 194 14.22 -5.35 -2.71
C THR A 194 13.67 -6.67 -2.13
N LEU A 195 13.79 -6.88 -0.81
CA LEU A 195 13.28 -8.09 -0.17
C LEU A 195 11.75 -8.10 -0.15
N ALA A 196 11.12 -6.96 0.14
CA ALA A 196 9.67 -6.79 0.05
C ALA A 196 9.17 -6.99 -1.39
N LEU A 197 9.90 -6.48 -2.39
CA LEU A 197 9.58 -6.72 -3.81
C LEU A 197 9.58 -8.21 -4.14
N MET A 198 10.65 -8.93 -3.82
CA MET A 198 10.77 -10.36 -4.08
C MET A 198 9.67 -11.17 -3.39
N GLU A 199 9.41 -10.86 -2.12
CA GLU A 199 8.38 -11.49 -1.33
C GLU A 199 6.97 -11.24 -1.87
N ALA A 200 6.67 -10.01 -2.32
CA ALA A 200 5.40 -9.68 -2.94
C ALA A 200 5.14 -10.51 -4.21
N HIS A 201 6.17 -10.70 -5.05
CA HIS A 201 6.07 -11.49 -6.27
C HIS A 201 5.87 -12.98 -5.96
N ARG A 202 6.67 -13.54 -5.05
CA ARG A 202 6.51 -14.93 -4.58
C ARG A 202 5.08 -15.17 -4.07
N ASN A 203 4.60 -14.29 -3.18
CA ASN A 203 3.25 -14.41 -2.62
C ASN A 203 2.17 -14.30 -3.71
N CYS A 204 2.35 -13.40 -4.68
CA CYS A 204 1.45 -13.26 -5.82
C CYS A 204 1.41 -14.52 -6.68
N PHE A 205 2.55 -14.99 -7.17
CA PHE A 205 2.62 -16.14 -8.06
C PHE A 205 2.13 -17.42 -7.39
N ARG A 206 2.44 -17.61 -6.11
CA ARG A 206 1.89 -18.72 -5.32
C ARG A 206 0.37 -18.63 -5.20
N ALA A 207 -0.19 -17.45 -4.95
CA ALA A 207 -1.63 -17.27 -4.88
C ALA A 207 -2.34 -17.48 -6.22
N LEU A 208 -1.67 -17.16 -7.33
CA LEU A 208 -2.18 -17.38 -8.68
C LEU A 208 -2.01 -18.84 -9.15
N GLY A 209 -1.11 -19.61 -8.51
CA GLY A 209 -0.73 -20.96 -8.94
C GLY A 209 0.20 -20.98 -10.17
N GLY A 210 0.74 -19.83 -10.58
CA GLY A 210 1.56 -19.69 -11.77
C GLY A 210 2.10 -18.29 -11.99
N THR A 211 2.89 -18.13 -13.04
CA THR A 211 3.58 -16.87 -13.38
C THR A 211 3.05 -16.31 -14.72
N PRO A 212 2.81 -15.00 -14.81
CA PRO A 212 2.42 -14.36 -16.06
C PRO A 212 3.62 -14.30 -17.02
N GLN A 213 3.36 -14.20 -18.32
CA GLN A 213 4.43 -14.12 -19.31
C GLN A 213 5.24 -12.82 -19.19
N VAL A 214 4.53 -11.71 -18.91
CA VAL A 214 5.10 -10.36 -18.83
C VAL A 214 4.72 -9.70 -17.50
N MET A 215 5.73 -9.20 -16.79
CA MET A 215 5.54 -8.35 -15.61
C MET A 215 5.84 -6.89 -15.97
N ALA A 216 4.83 -6.04 -15.87
CA ALA A 216 4.93 -4.62 -16.17
C ALA A 216 5.24 -3.79 -14.92
N TYR A 217 6.39 -3.12 -14.93
CA TYR A 217 6.90 -2.27 -13.86
C TYR A 217 6.93 -0.80 -14.28
N ASP A 218 6.90 0.09 -13.29
CA ASP A 218 7.43 1.45 -13.47
C ASP A 218 8.97 1.43 -13.30
N ASN A 219 9.65 2.53 -13.62
CA ASN A 219 11.10 2.71 -13.50
C ASN A 219 11.57 2.86 -12.03
N MET A 220 11.09 1.98 -11.15
CA MET A 220 11.41 1.99 -9.73
C MET A 220 12.83 1.48 -9.48
N ARG A 221 13.57 2.12 -8.56
CA ARG A 221 14.97 1.79 -8.24
C ARG A 221 15.19 0.36 -7.74
N VAL A 222 14.15 -0.27 -7.18
CA VAL A 222 14.21 -1.68 -6.74
C VAL A 222 14.20 -2.67 -7.90
N ALA A 223 13.75 -2.24 -9.08
CA ALA A 223 13.70 -3.04 -10.30
C ALA A 223 14.74 -2.59 -11.35
N VAL A 224 15.10 -1.30 -11.38
CA VAL A 224 16.08 -0.72 -12.31
C VAL A 224 17.32 -0.24 -11.55
N LYS A 225 18.48 -0.85 -11.86
CA LYS A 225 19.80 -0.53 -11.30
C LYS A 225 20.42 0.69 -11.97
N LYS A 226 20.39 0.74 -13.30
CA LYS A 226 20.90 1.86 -14.13
C LYS A 226 20.10 1.98 -15.43
N PHE A 227 20.07 3.19 -15.99
CA PHE A 227 19.52 3.44 -17.33
C PHE A 227 20.65 3.33 -18.36
N LEU A 228 20.45 2.51 -19.40
CA LEU A 228 21.36 2.31 -20.53
C LEU A 228 20.65 2.73 -21.83
N GLY A 229 20.27 4.02 -21.93
CA GLY A 229 19.49 4.51 -23.07
C GLY A 229 18.01 4.08 -22.99
N GLN A 230 17.52 3.32 -23.98
CA GLN A 230 16.17 2.71 -23.94
C GLN A 230 16.14 1.40 -23.14
N GLU A 231 17.29 0.76 -22.95
CA GLU A 231 17.44 -0.46 -22.16
C GLU A 231 17.69 -0.11 -20.69
N ARG A 232 17.32 -1.04 -19.80
CA ARG A 232 17.41 -0.86 -18.34
C ARG A 232 18.24 -2.00 -17.79
N GLU A 233 19.27 -1.67 -17.02
CA GLU A 233 20.00 -2.69 -16.26
C GLU A 233 19.13 -3.12 -15.09
N HIS A 234 18.68 -4.38 -15.10
CA HIS A 234 17.85 -4.94 -14.03
C HIS A 234 18.67 -5.06 -12.75
N THR A 235 18.02 -4.92 -11.59
CA THR A 235 18.67 -5.26 -10.31
C THR A 235 18.95 -6.76 -10.26
N ASP A 236 20.00 -7.17 -9.53
CA ASP A 236 20.36 -8.59 -9.41
C ASP A 236 19.19 -9.42 -8.84
N ALA A 237 18.38 -8.82 -7.98
CA ALA A 237 17.15 -9.42 -7.46
C ALA A 237 16.05 -9.60 -8.52
N LEU A 238 15.83 -8.60 -9.39
CA LEU A 238 14.87 -8.75 -10.48
C LEU A 238 15.33 -9.83 -11.46
N ARG A 239 16.62 -9.84 -11.83
CA ARG A 239 17.19 -10.90 -12.68
C ARG A 239 17.03 -12.28 -12.04
N ARG A 240 17.23 -12.41 -10.73
CA ARG A 240 16.95 -13.67 -10.01
C ARG A 240 15.49 -14.09 -10.13
N MET A 241 14.55 -13.16 -10.01
CA MET A 241 13.12 -13.44 -10.18
C MET A 241 12.78 -13.83 -11.63
N GLU A 242 13.35 -13.15 -12.62
CA GLU A 242 13.17 -13.48 -14.04
C GLU A 242 13.62 -14.90 -14.34
N LEU A 243 14.80 -15.30 -13.84
CA LEU A 243 15.34 -16.64 -14.07
C LEU A 243 14.55 -17.72 -13.32
N HIS A 244 14.14 -17.44 -12.08
CA HIS A 244 13.38 -18.40 -11.27
C HIS A 244 11.95 -18.59 -11.81
N TYR A 245 11.21 -17.50 -12.00
CA TYR A 245 9.80 -17.51 -12.38
C TYR A 245 9.55 -17.45 -13.89
N CYS A 246 10.61 -17.27 -14.69
CA CYS A 246 10.58 -17.26 -16.15
C CYS A 246 9.59 -16.27 -16.78
N PHE A 247 9.45 -15.07 -16.20
CA PHE A 247 8.68 -13.96 -16.79
C PHE A 247 9.61 -12.96 -17.48
N THR A 248 9.07 -12.21 -18.44
CA THR A 248 9.77 -11.09 -19.08
C THR A 248 9.39 -9.76 -18.41
N PRO A 249 10.34 -8.99 -17.88
CA PRO A 249 10.04 -7.68 -17.32
C PRO A 249 9.80 -6.68 -18.46
N HIS A 250 8.74 -5.90 -18.34
CA HIS A 250 8.45 -4.78 -19.22
C HIS A 250 8.42 -3.51 -18.39
N PHE A 251 9.21 -2.52 -18.77
CA PHE A 251 9.28 -1.25 -18.04
C PHE A 251 8.64 -0.13 -18.85
N CYS A 252 7.70 0.56 -18.21
CA CYS A 252 6.95 1.64 -18.83
C CYS A 252 7.87 2.82 -19.15
N ASN A 253 7.65 3.49 -20.27
CA ASN A 253 8.45 4.64 -20.68
C ASN A 253 8.40 5.77 -19.62
N PRO A 254 9.51 6.49 -19.39
CA PRO A 254 9.52 7.59 -18.43
C PRO A 254 8.46 8.64 -18.75
N ARG A 255 7.60 8.96 -17.76
CA ARG A 255 6.49 9.91 -17.87
C ARG A 255 5.33 9.45 -18.76
N SER A 256 5.20 8.14 -18.99
CA SER A 256 4.12 7.53 -19.77
C SER A 256 3.16 6.72 -18.89
N GLY A 257 2.53 7.35 -17.89
CA GLY A 257 1.61 6.65 -16.95
C GLY A 257 0.42 5.95 -17.63
N TRP A 258 0.08 6.32 -18.87
CA TRP A 258 -0.94 5.63 -19.66
C TRP A 258 -0.60 4.16 -19.98
N GLU A 259 0.68 3.76 -19.96
CA GLU A 259 1.12 2.39 -20.24
C GLU A 259 0.81 1.41 -19.09
N LYS A 260 0.41 1.93 -17.92
CA LYS A 260 0.19 1.17 -16.68
C LYS A 260 -1.07 1.62 -15.94
N GLY A 261 -2.06 2.11 -16.68
CA GLY A 261 -3.24 2.75 -16.09
C GLY A 261 -4.18 1.79 -15.34
N LYS A 262 -4.04 0.47 -15.49
CA LYS A 262 -4.91 -0.49 -14.78
C LYS A 262 -4.49 -0.61 -13.32
N VAL A 263 -3.21 -0.84 -13.06
CA VAL A 263 -2.74 -0.98 -11.68
C VAL A 263 -2.77 0.34 -10.91
N GLU A 264 -2.51 1.50 -11.53
CA GLU A 264 -2.61 2.80 -10.84
C GLU A 264 -4.02 3.01 -10.26
N ARG A 265 -5.05 2.71 -11.07
CA ARG A 265 -6.45 2.75 -10.61
C ARG A 265 -6.73 1.63 -9.60
N SER A 266 -6.16 0.44 -9.76
CA SER A 266 -6.31 -0.65 -8.80
C SER A 266 -5.73 -0.30 -7.43
N VAL A 267 -4.58 0.37 -7.36
CA VAL A 267 -3.98 0.83 -6.10
C VAL A 267 -4.95 1.74 -5.35
N GLU A 268 -5.47 2.76 -6.03
CA GLU A 268 -6.46 3.65 -5.42
C GLU A 268 -7.73 2.91 -5.01
N HIS A 269 -8.24 2.05 -5.90
CA HIS A 269 -9.49 1.33 -5.71
C HIS A 269 -9.42 0.35 -4.53
N ILE A 270 -8.40 -0.49 -4.47
CA ILE A 270 -8.17 -1.46 -3.38
C ILE A 270 -7.98 -0.70 -2.08
N ARG A 271 -7.13 0.33 -2.05
CA ARG A 271 -6.88 1.14 -0.84
C ARG A 271 -8.18 1.72 -0.30
N ARG A 272 -9.01 2.30 -1.15
CA ARG A 272 -10.30 2.87 -0.76
C ARG A 272 -11.28 1.80 -0.28
N ARG A 273 -11.37 0.66 -0.96
CA ARG A 273 -12.33 -0.41 -0.62
C ARG A 273 -11.94 -1.17 0.64
N ALA A 274 -10.64 -1.32 0.90
CA ALA A 274 -10.14 -2.03 2.07
C ALA A 274 -10.04 -1.14 3.32
N PHE A 275 -9.64 0.12 3.16
CA PHE A 275 -9.18 0.93 4.31
C PHE A 275 -9.81 2.33 4.41
N ALA A 276 -10.94 2.60 3.74
CA ALA A 276 -11.68 3.85 3.96
C ALA A 276 -12.37 3.89 5.33
N TYR A 277 -12.77 2.73 5.86
CA TYR A 277 -13.47 2.60 7.15
C TYR A 277 -12.63 1.81 8.16
N ASP A 278 -12.19 0.61 7.78
CA ASP A 278 -11.39 -0.25 8.64
C ASP A 278 -9.92 0.16 8.60
N VAL A 279 -9.48 0.93 9.60
CA VAL A 279 -8.10 1.48 9.66
C VAL A 279 -7.31 1.04 10.88
N ARG A 280 -7.88 0.19 11.74
CA ARG A 280 -7.28 -0.27 13.00
C ARG A 280 -7.26 -1.80 13.05
N PHE A 281 -6.10 -2.38 13.32
CA PHE A 281 -5.89 -3.83 13.38
C PHE A 281 -4.97 -4.19 14.55
N GLY A 282 -5.11 -5.39 15.10
CA GLY A 282 -4.25 -5.90 16.18
C GLY A 282 -2.83 -6.20 15.70
N SER A 283 -2.67 -6.66 14.46
CA SER A 283 -1.38 -6.97 13.85
C SER A 283 -1.36 -6.69 12.35
N LEU A 284 -0.17 -6.76 11.73
CA LEU A 284 -0.02 -6.59 10.29
C LEU A 284 -0.67 -7.76 9.53
N GLU A 285 -0.59 -8.97 10.07
CA GLU A 285 -1.18 -10.20 9.54
C GLU A 285 -2.70 -10.11 9.53
N GLN A 286 -3.31 -9.56 10.58
CA GLN A 286 -4.75 -9.31 10.61
C GLN A 286 -5.17 -8.30 9.53
N ALA A 287 -4.40 -7.23 9.34
CA ALA A 287 -4.65 -6.26 8.27
C ALA A 287 -4.49 -6.89 6.87
N GLN A 288 -3.51 -7.78 6.68
CA GLN A 288 -3.32 -8.53 5.44
C GLN A 288 -4.49 -9.48 5.17
N CYS A 289 -4.94 -10.24 6.17
CA CYS A 289 -6.10 -11.14 6.03
C CYS A 289 -7.37 -10.37 5.63
N HIS A 290 -7.58 -9.18 6.20
CA HIS A 290 -8.66 -8.29 5.77
C HIS A 290 -8.51 -7.83 4.31
N LEU A 291 -7.29 -7.43 3.92
CA LEU A 291 -6.99 -7.04 2.54
C LEU A 291 -7.24 -8.17 1.54
N ASP A 292 -6.85 -9.39 1.87
CA ASP A 292 -7.06 -10.58 1.03
C ASP A 292 -8.55 -10.81 0.79
N LYS A 293 -9.37 -10.79 1.87
CA LYS A 293 -10.83 -10.93 1.78
C LYS A 293 -11.46 -9.85 0.89
N VAL A 294 -10.98 -8.61 1.00
CA VAL A 294 -11.46 -7.50 0.16
C VAL A 294 -11.06 -7.72 -1.29
N CYS A 295 -9.82 -8.15 -1.57
CA CYS A 295 -9.37 -8.44 -2.94
C CYS A 295 -10.18 -9.59 -3.56
N ASP A 296 -10.42 -10.67 -2.83
CA ASP A 296 -11.21 -11.81 -3.30
C ASP A 296 -12.64 -11.39 -3.65
N ARG A 297 -13.27 -10.56 -2.80
CA ARG A 297 -14.57 -9.97 -3.09
C ARG A 297 -14.54 -9.07 -4.33
N LEU A 298 -13.54 -8.21 -4.48
CA LEU A 298 -13.38 -7.35 -5.66
C LEU A 298 -13.14 -8.14 -6.95
N ASN A 299 -12.57 -9.33 -6.84
CA ASN A 299 -12.34 -10.22 -7.99
C ASN A 299 -13.61 -10.97 -8.39
N GLY A 300 -14.54 -11.20 -7.47
CA GLY A 300 -15.88 -11.74 -7.75
C GLY A 300 -16.92 -10.69 -8.15
N GLU A 301 -16.75 -9.43 -7.75
CA GLU A 301 -17.60 -8.31 -8.14
C GLU A 301 -17.22 -7.79 -9.54
N ALA A 302 -18.21 -7.55 -10.40
CA ALA A 302 -18.01 -6.88 -11.67
C ALA A 302 -18.62 -5.47 -11.62
N SER A 303 -17.93 -4.50 -12.24
CA SER A 303 -18.39 -3.10 -12.32
C SER A 303 -19.04 -2.78 -13.66
N ASN A 304 -18.35 -3.12 -14.75
CA ASN A 304 -18.77 -2.79 -16.12
C ASN A 304 -19.11 -4.05 -16.96
N MET A 305 -19.23 -5.22 -16.31
CA MET A 305 -19.56 -6.50 -16.94
C MET A 305 -20.34 -7.37 -15.94
N SER A 306 -20.80 -8.54 -16.37
CA SER A 306 -21.42 -9.49 -15.45
C SER A 306 -20.37 -10.15 -14.53
N ALA A 307 -20.80 -10.58 -13.34
CA ALA A 307 -19.92 -11.33 -12.42
C ALA A 307 -19.46 -12.66 -13.04
N GLN A 308 -20.30 -13.28 -13.86
CA GLN A 308 -19.98 -14.52 -14.56
C GLN A 308 -18.86 -14.32 -15.59
N GLU A 309 -18.99 -13.30 -16.45
CA GLU A 309 -17.95 -12.96 -17.44
C GLU A 309 -16.61 -12.62 -16.76
N LYS A 310 -16.66 -11.88 -15.65
CA LYS A 310 -15.47 -11.57 -14.85
C LYS A 310 -14.79 -12.85 -14.35
N LYS A 311 -15.57 -13.80 -13.82
CA LYS A 311 -15.07 -15.08 -13.32
C LYS A 311 -14.45 -15.92 -14.44
N GLU A 312 -15.08 -15.96 -15.61
CA GLU A 312 -14.55 -16.66 -16.79
C GLU A 312 -13.21 -16.07 -17.25
N ARG A 313 -13.11 -14.74 -17.32
CA ARG A 313 -11.84 -14.07 -17.64
C ARG A 313 -10.75 -14.36 -16.61
N VAL A 314 -11.08 -14.37 -15.32
CA VAL A 314 -10.13 -14.74 -14.26
C VAL A 314 -9.66 -16.18 -14.43
N GLN A 315 -10.57 -17.10 -14.71
CA GLN A 315 -10.22 -18.50 -14.94
C GLN A 315 -9.35 -18.67 -16.18
N ALA A 316 -9.64 -17.94 -17.26
CA ALA A 316 -8.82 -17.92 -18.46
C ALA A 316 -7.41 -17.39 -18.16
N ASP A 317 -7.29 -16.32 -17.36
CA ASP A 317 -5.99 -15.80 -16.92
C ASP A 317 -5.20 -16.87 -16.18
N ILE A 318 -5.79 -17.49 -15.15
CA ILE A 318 -5.13 -18.51 -14.32
C ILE A 318 -4.72 -19.73 -15.16
N ALA A 319 -5.60 -20.19 -16.05
CA ALA A 319 -5.32 -21.34 -16.92
C ALA A 319 -4.19 -21.09 -17.93
N ALA A 320 -3.94 -19.85 -18.29
CA ALA A 320 -2.90 -19.45 -19.23
C ALA A 320 -1.56 -19.10 -18.56
N LEU A 321 -1.49 -19.10 -17.22
CA LEU A 321 -0.23 -18.87 -16.51
C LEU A 321 0.74 -20.02 -16.71
N ARG A 322 2.03 -19.71 -16.66
CA ARG A 322 3.06 -20.74 -16.58
C ARG A 322 2.98 -21.42 -15.20
N PRO A 323 2.90 -22.76 -15.12
CA PRO A 323 2.85 -23.46 -13.84
C PRO A 323 4.06 -23.18 -12.95
N LEU A 324 3.84 -23.19 -11.64
CA LEU A 324 4.90 -23.03 -10.64
C LEU A 324 5.54 -24.39 -10.27
N ASP A 325 6.21 -25.01 -11.23
CA ASP A 325 6.81 -26.36 -11.12
C ASP A 325 8.17 -26.41 -10.39
N HIS A 326 8.78 -25.25 -10.14
CA HIS A 326 10.15 -25.07 -9.64
C HIS A 326 10.25 -24.69 -8.15
N GLY A 327 9.11 -24.67 -7.44
CA GLY A 327 9.05 -24.34 -6.02
C GLY A 327 9.22 -22.85 -5.69
N ASP A 328 9.24 -22.54 -4.40
CA ASP A 328 9.25 -21.16 -3.92
C ASP A 328 10.68 -20.56 -3.88
N MET A 329 10.81 -19.32 -4.38
CA MET A 329 12.09 -18.61 -4.32
C MET A 329 12.40 -18.16 -2.88
N GLY A 330 13.62 -18.45 -2.42
CA GLY A 330 14.17 -17.88 -1.19
C GLY A 330 14.30 -16.35 -1.28
N CYS A 331 13.33 -15.62 -0.71
CA CYS A 331 13.33 -14.16 -0.67
C CYS A 331 14.03 -13.64 0.61
N PHE A 332 15.29 -14.02 0.77
CA PHE A 332 16.13 -13.55 1.86
C PHE A 332 17.51 -13.14 1.36
N GLU A 333 18.16 -12.29 2.13
CA GLU A 333 19.57 -11.97 2.01
C GLU A 333 20.33 -12.66 3.14
N GLN A 334 21.40 -13.38 2.79
CA GLN A 334 22.28 -14.00 3.77
C GLN A 334 23.43 -13.06 4.12
N ARG A 335 23.62 -12.80 5.40
CA ARG A 335 24.76 -12.04 5.92
C ARG A 335 25.39 -12.78 7.10
N HIS A 336 26.54 -12.32 7.55
CA HIS A 336 27.13 -12.73 8.83
C HIS A 336 27.15 -11.52 9.76
N ALA A 337 26.94 -11.77 11.05
CA ALA A 337 27.00 -10.73 12.07
C ALA A 337 27.74 -11.25 13.30
N ARG A 338 28.63 -10.41 13.85
CA ARG A 338 29.32 -10.74 15.10
C ARG A 338 28.45 -10.39 16.31
N VAL A 339 28.33 -11.34 17.23
CA VAL A 339 27.55 -11.17 18.45
C VAL A 339 28.35 -10.35 19.46
N GLY A 340 27.83 -9.17 19.82
CA GLY A 340 28.46 -8.27 20.77
C GLY A 340 28.32 -8.70 22.24
N LYS A 341 28.98 -7.96 23.14
CA LYS A 341 28.98 -8.22 24.60
C LYS A 341 27.60 -8.15 25.26
N TYR A 342 26.63 -7.50 24.63
CA TYR A 342 25.24 -7.42 25.09
C TYR A 342 24.37 -8.57 24.57
N SER A 343 24.99 -9.61 23.99
CA SER A 343 24.31 -10.71 23.30
C SER A 343 23.37 -10.24 22.21
N THR A 344 23.83 -9.30 21.39
CA THR A 344 23.06 -8.73 20.28
C THR A 344 23.89 -8.75 19.01
N ILE A 345 23.24 -9.00 17.88
CA ILE A 345 23.73 -8.66 16.54
C ILE A 345 23.23 -7.28 16.15
N THR A 346 23.99 -6.55 15.33
CA THR A 346 23.56 -5.25 14.79
C THR A 346 23.29 -5.39 13.31
N VAL A 347 22.07 -5.08 12.89
CA VAL A 347 21.62 -5.21 11.50
C VAL A 347 20.93 -3.91 11.11
N ASP A 348 21.42 -3.26 10.05
CA ASP A 348 20.92 -1.97 9.56
C ASP A 348 20.80 -0.90 10.69
N GLY A 349 21.72 -0.94 11.65
CA GLY A 349 21.76 -0.02 12.81
C GLY A 349 20.74 -0.30 13.92
N VAL A 350 20.10 -1.47 13.92
CA VAL A 350 19.21 -1.96 14.99
C VAL A 350 19.85 -3.15 15.69
N HIS A 351 19.71 -3.24 17.01
CA HIS A 351 20.24 -4.34 17.82
C HIS A 351 19.19 -5.42 18.02
N TYR A 352 19.51 -6.66 17.68
CA TYR A 352 18.65 -7.82 17.88
C TYR A 352 19.33 -8.81 18.81
N SER A 353 18.68 -9.16 19.91
CA SER A 353 19.21 -10.14 20.87
C SER A 353 19.37 -11.54 20.26
N VAL A 354 20.34 -12.29 20.76
CA VAL A 354 20.55 -13.71 20.43
C VAL A 354 20.90 -14.45 21.71
N PRO A 355 20.76 -15.79 21.77
CA PRO A 355 21.13 -16.56 22.96
C PRO A 355 22.55 -16.23 23.46
N ASP A 356 22.68 -15.95 24.75
CA ASP A 356 23.91 -15.49 25.41
C ASP A 356 25.11 -16.43 25.27
N ARG A 357 24.87 -17.72 25.02
CA ARG A 357 25.89 -18.70 24.63
C ARG A 357 26.65 -18.35 23.34
N LEU A 358 26.12 -17.45 22.51
CA LEU A 358 26.69 -17.04 21.22
C LEU A 358 27.57 -15.79 21.30
N VAL A 359 27.69 -15.16 22.46
CA VAL A 359 28.51 -13.94 22.64
C VAL A 359 29.93 -14.15 22.12
N GLY A 360 30.40 -13.22 21.28
CA GLY A 360 31.74 -13.24 20.69
C GLY A 360 31.85 -14.05 19.39
N ARG A 361 30.88 -14.90 19.06
CA ARG A 361 30.83 -15.68 17.81
C ARG A 361 30.36 -14.84 16.64
N GLU A 362 30.68 -15.29 15.43
CA GLU A 362 30.08 -14.81 14.20
C GLU A 362 28.98 -15.78 13.78
N VAL A 363 27.78 -15.26 13.51
CA VAL A 363 26.60 -16.06 13.21
C VAL A 363 26.02 -15.71 11.84
N PRO A 364 25.61 -16.71 11.05
CA PRO A 364 24.85 -16.47 9.82
C PRO A 364 23.45 -15.94 10.15
N ILE A 365 23.01 -14.96 9.37
CA ILE A 365 21.69 -14.35 9.45
C ILE A 365 20.99 -14.45 8.09
N LYS A 366 19.72 -14.83 8.09
CA LYS A 366 18.81 -14.72 6.95
C LYS A 366 17.91 -13.51 7.19
N MET A 367 18.04 -12.50 6.37
CA MET A 367 17.23 -11.29 6.42
C MET A 367 16.10 -11.37 5.40
N TYR A 368 14.87 -11.28 5.88
CA TYR A 368 13.64 -11.23 5.09
C TYR A 368 13.09 -9.79 5.07
N SER A 369 11.98 -9.55 4.36
CA SER A 369 11.38 -8.21 4.30
C SER A 369 10.97 -7.72 5.70
N GLU A 370 10.25 -8.53 6.47
CA GLU A 370 9.68 -8.16 7.77
C GLU A 370 10.37 -8.83 8.98
N ARG A 371 11.31 -9.75 8.77
CA ARG A 371 11.96 -10.50 9.86
C ARG A 371 13.43 -10.80 9.63
N ILE A 372 14.14 -11.10 10.70
CA ILE A 372 15.51 -11.60 10.72
C ILE A 372 15.51 -12.95 11.41
N VAL A 373 16.20 -13.92 10.82
CA VAL A 373 16.42 -15.24 11.40
C VAL A 373 17.93 -15.41 11.61
N VAL A 374 18.31 -15.77 12.83
CA VAL A 374 19.69 -16.05 13.21
C VAL A 374 19.87 -17.55 13.32
N LEU A 375 20.98 -18.04 12.75
CA LEU A 375 21.31 -19.46 12.69
C LEU A 375 22.61 -19.74 13.48
N ASP A 376 22.69 -20.92 14.09
CA ASP A 376 23.92 -21.49 14.66
C ASP A 376 24.09 -22.88 14.05
N GLY A 377 24.98 -23.01 13.06
CA GLY A 377 25.00 -24.19 12.20
C GLY A 377 23.71 -24.32 11.39
N ARG A 378 22.97 -25.42 11.62
CA ARG A 378 21.65 -25.66 10.99
C ARG A 378 20.47 -25.20 11.86
N ASP A 379 20.72 -24.87 13.11
CA ASP A 379 19.66 -24.60 14.07
C ASP A 379 19.23 -23.14 14.03
N LYS A 380 17.91 -22.91 14.03
CA LYS A 380 17.32 -21.59 14.21
C LYS A 380 17.40 -21.18 15.67
N VAL A 381 18.27 -20.21 15.97
CA VAL A 381 18.54 -19.80 17.36
C VAL A 381 17.83 -18.52 17.78
N ALA A 382 17.42 -17.68 16.84
CA ALA A 382 16.58 -16.51 17.11
C ALA A 382 15.76 -16.09 15.89
N THR A 383 14.57 -15.54 16.12
CA THR A 383 13.75 -14.87 15.10
C THR A 383 13.27 -13.53 15.64
N HIS A 384 13.40 -12.48 14.84
CA HIS A 384 12.98 -11.13 15.20
C HIS A 384 12.17 -10.48 14.09
N VAL A 385 11.14 -9.71 14.46
CA VAL A 385 10.51 -8.75 13.53
C VAL A 385 11.48 -7.60 13.29
N ARG A 386 11.64 -7.15 12.04
CA ARG A 386 12.55 -6.07 11.68
C ARG A 386 11.99 -4.73 12.16
N SER A 387 12.76 -4.00 12.98
CA SER A 387 12.43 -2.62 13.31
C SER A 387 12.70 -1.66 12.14
N ARG A 388 12.04 -0.50 12.18
CA ARG A 388 12.23 0.63 11.26
C ARG A 388 12.92 1.82 11.90
N ARG A 389 13.12 1.79 13.22
CA ARG A 389 13.71 2.90 13.96
C ARG A 389 15.18 2.59 14.16
N LEU A 390 16.02 3.45 13.58
CA LEU A 390 17.47 3.35 13.73
C LEU A 390 17.84 3.45 15.23
N GLY A 391 18.72 2.58 15.70
CA GLY A 391 19.15 2.54 17.09
C GLY A 391 18.23 1.78 18.05
N ASP A 392 17.14 1.17 17.56
CA ASP A 392 16.28 0.32 18.39
C ASP A 392 17.03 -0.89 18.96
N TRP A 393 16.55 -1.37 20.11
CA TRP A 393 16.99 -2.61 20.75
C TRP A 393 15.80 -3.56 20.81
N CYS A 394 15.83 -4.64 20.04
CA CYS A 394 14.84 -5.70 20.00
C CYS A 394 15.33 -6.89 20.84
N ILE A 395 14.85 -6.96 22.08
CA ILE A 395 15.41 -7.83 23.12
C ILE A 395 14.36 -8.85 23.57
N ASP A 396 14.68 -10.13 23.36
CA ASP A 396 13.91 -11.24 23.91
C ASP A 396 14.57 -11.69 25.22
N LEU A 397 13.77 -11.74 26.28
CA LEU A 397 14.19 -12.19 27.61
C LEU A 397 14.72 -13.64 27.61
N MET A 398 14.17 -14.53 26.76
CA MET A 398 14.58 -15.94 26.68
C MET A 398 16.02 -16.11 26.19
N HIS A 399 16.59 -15.11 25.53
CA HIS A 399 17.97 -15.16 25.07
C HIS A 399 19.02 -14.97 26.18
N TYR A 400 18.62 -14.49 27.36
CA TYR A 400 19.54 -14.10 28.44
C TYR A 400 19.47 -15.01 29.67
N LEU A 401 18.79 -16.16 29.58
CA LEU A 401 18.53 -17.02 30.75
C LEU A 401 19.82 -17.48 31.44
N GLY A 402 20.87 -17.85 30.69
CA GLY A 402 22.15 -18.26 31.29
C GLY A 402 22.83 -17.13 32.08
N THR A 403 22.74 -15.91 31.56
CA THR A 403 23.25 -14.69 32.18
C THR A 403 22.44 -14.34 33.42
N PHE A 404 21.11 -14.43 33.37
CA PHE A 404 20.25 -14.15 34.52
C PHE A 404 20.32 -15.23 35.61
N LEU A 405 20.62 -16.49 35.29
CA LEU A 405 20.91 -17.50 36.31
C LEU A 405 22.16 -17.13 37.13
N ARG A 406 23.20 -16.59 36.47
CA ARG A 406 24.43 -16.13 37.14
C ARG A 406 24.26 -14.77 37.83
N LYS A 407 23.42 -13.89 37.27
CA LYS A 407 23.21 -12.50 37.72
C LYS A 407 21.72 -12.16 37.85
N PRO A 408 20.97 -12.81 38.75
CA PRO A 408 19.50 -12.69 38.81
C PRO A 408 19.04 -11.29 39.21
N ALA A 409 19.81 -10.57 40.02
CA ALA A 409 19.48 -9.20 40.43
C ALA A 409 19.42 -8.21 39.26
N ALA A 410 20.04 -8.51 38.11
CA ALA A 410 19.99 -7.66 36.93
C ALA A 410 18.64 -7.70 36.19
N LEU A 411 17.81 -8.73 36.45
CA LEU A 411 16.58 -8.98 35.71
C LEU A 411 15.59 -7.82 35.82
N GLY A 412 15.28 -7.37 37.04
CA GLY A 412 14.17 -6.45 37.31
C GLY A 412 14.27 -5.09 36.60
N ARG A 413 15.47 -4.57 36.37
CA ARG A 413 15.70 -3.27 35.68
C ARG A 413 16.12 -3.41 34.22
N SER A 414 16.28 -4.64 33.72
CA SER A 414 16.80 -4.93 32.39
C SER A 414 15.86 -4.45 31.28
N THR A 415 16.43 -4.15 30.10
CA THR A 415 15.65 -3.89 28.88
C THR A 415 14.79 -5.10 28.49
N ALA A 416 15.31 -6.31 28.71
CA ALA A 416 14.58 -7.55 28.45
C ALA A 416 13.28 -7.64 29.27
N MET A 417 13.33 -7.33 30.56
CA MET A 417 12.13 -7.29 31.42
C MET A 417 11.17 -6.15 31.05
N ARG A 418 11.66 -5.03 30.48
CA ARG A 418 10.78 -3.95 30.00
C ARG A 418 10.04 -4.30 28.71
N GLN A 419 10.63 -5.16 27.87
CA GLN A 419 10.08 -5.54 26.57
C GLN A 419 9.27 -6.84 26.59
N VAL A 420 9.34 -7.62 27.68
CA VAL A 420 8.48 -8.79 27.86
C VAL A 420 7.00 -8.40 27.94
N HIS A 421 6.12 -9.37 27.70
CA HIS A 421 4.67 -9.16 27.78
C HIS A 421 4.27 -8.51 29.13
N PRO A 422 3.39 -7.49 29.14
CA PRO A 422 3.03 -6.76 30.36
C PRO A 422 2.55 -7.65 31.50
N ASP A 423 1.79 -8.71 31.19
CA ASP A 423 1.27 -9.64 32.19
C ASP A 423 2.37 -10.53 32.78
N VAL A 424 3.38 -10.90 31.99
CA VAL A 424 4.56 -11.64 32.48
C VAL A 424 5.38 -10.75 33.39
N ALA A 425 5.57 -9.48 33.03
CA ALA A 425 6.22 -8.49 33.88
C ALA A 425 5.41 -8.21 35.16
N ALA A 426 4.07 -8.25 35.10
CA ALA A 426 3.20 -8.14 36.26
C ALA A 426 3.31 -9.36 37.18
N LEU A 427 3.32 -10.57 36.62
CA LEU A 427 3.54 -11.83 37.33
C LEU A 427 4.87 -11.80 38.10
N PHE A 428 5.95 -11.40 37.42
CA PHE A 428 7.27 -11.22 38.04
C PHE A 428 7.21 -10.23 39.21
N ARG A 429 6.67 -9.03 38.99
CA ARG A 429 6.57 -7.99 40.03
C ARG A 429 5.74 -8.43 41.24
N LYS A 430 4.68 -9.20 41.01
CA LYS A 430 3.75 -9.63 42.06
C LYS A 430 4.30 -10.79 42.89
N HIS A 431 5.02 -11.74 42.28
CA HIS A 431 5.35 -13.01 42.94
C HIS A 431 6.85 -13.25 43.13
N PHE A 432 7.71 -12.61 42.32
CA PHE A 432 9.13 -12.96 42.20
C PHE A 432 10.11 -11.79 42.37
N THR A 433 9.63 -10.60 42.79
CA THR A 433 10.50 -9.44 43.02
C THR A 433 11.64 -9.74 44.00
N ASP A 434 11.34 -10.46 45.08
CA ASP A 434 12.32 -10.83 46.12
C ASP A 434 13.10 -12.11 45.78
N SER A 435 12.66 -12.86 44.76
CA SER A 435 13.28 -14.10 44.30
C SER A 435 13.46 -14.16 42.77
N PRO A 436 14.24 -13.22 42.17
CA PRO A 436 14.37 -13.19 40.71
C PRO A 436 14.96 -14.46 40.12
N ARG A 437 15.79 -15.19 40.87
CA ARG A 437 16.37 -16.46 40.45
C ARG A 437 15.30 -17.54 40.19
N SER A 438 14.32 -17.68 41.08
CA SER A 438 13.21 -18.63 40.94
C SER A 438 12.38 -18.35 39.70
N PHE A 439 12.19 -17.07 39.35
CA PHE A 439 11.53 -16.71 38.09
C PHE A 439 12.36 -17.11 36.86
N VAL A 440 13.68 -16.92 36.89
CA VAL A 440 14.54 -17.37 35.79
C VAL A 440 14.52 -18.89 35.66
N GLU A 441 14.51 -19.63 36.78
CA GLU A 441 14.38 -21.08 36.80
C GLU A 441 13.04 -21.54 36.20
N LEU A 442 11.94 -20.83 36.49
CA LEU A 442 10.65 -21.04 35.82
C LEU A 442 10.76 -20.83 34.30
N LEU A 443 11.43 -19.77 33.84
CA LEU A 443 11.59 -19.52 32.40
C LEU A 443 12.46 -20.59 31.71
N VAL A 444 13.50 -21.08 32.39
CA VAL A 444 14.31 -22.21 31.91
C VAL A 444 13.46 -23.45 31.79
N PHE A 445 12.66 -23.77 32.82
CA PHE A 445 11.71 -24.87 32.79
C PHE A 445 10.73 -24.74 31.61
N THR A 446 10.16 -23.56 31.40
CA THR A 446 9.25 -23.26 30.29
C THR A 446 9.92 -23.55 28.94
N ARG A 447 11.16 -23.08 28.73
CA ARG A 447 11.92 -23.34 27.50
C ARG A 447 12.17 -24.83 27.29
N ASP A 448 12.67 -25.51 28.32
CA ASP A 448 13.13 -26.91 28.21
C ASP A 448 11.96 -27.87 28.01
N ASN A 449 10.75 -27.49 28.43
CA ASN A 449 9.50 -28.24 28.20
C ASN A 449 8.68 -27.70 26.99
N GLN A 450 9.28 -26.90 26.12
CA GLN A 450 8.63 -26.34 24.91
C GLN A 450 7.32 -25.58 25.19
N ARG A 451 7.23 -24.93 26.35
CA ARG A 451 6.11 -24.08 26.76
C ARG A 451 6.35 -22.62 26.39
N THR A 452 5.30 -21.84 26.53
CA THR A 452 5.23 -20.43 26.15
C THR A 452 4.90 -19.56 27.37
N TYR A 453 5.05 -18.24 27.28
CA TYR A 453 4.58 -17.37 28.36
C TYR A 453 3.06 -17.48 28.58
N ALA A 454 2.26 -17.77 27.55
CA ALA A 454 0.83 -18.02 27.68
C ALA A 454 0.55 -19.17 28.65
N ASP A 455 1.34 -20.24 28.58
CA ASP A 455 1.19 -21.39 29.49
C ASP A 455 1.47 -21.00 30.95
N ILE A 456 2.48 -20.15 31.17
CA ILE A 456 2.78 -19.62 32.50
C ILE A 456 1.62 -18.77 33.02
N LEU A 457 1.09 -17.87 32.18
CA LEU A 457 -0.02 -16.99 32.56
C LEU A 457 -1.30 -17.80 32.83
N ALA A 458 -1.62 -18.77 31.99
CA ALA A 458 -2.76 -19.66 32.18
C ALA A 458 -2.63 -20.51 33.45
N ALA A 459 -1.44 -21.01 33.76
CA ALA A 459 -1.17 -21.70 35.02
C ALA A 459 -1.33 -20.77 36.23
N ALA A 460 -0.84 -19.53 36.13
CA ALA A 460 -0.98 -18.53 37.17
C ALA A 460 -2.45 -18.15 37.43
N ASP A 461 -3.25 -18.03 36.37
CA ASP A 461 -4.68 -17.73 36.47
C ASP A 461 -5.46 -18.88 37.11
N ARG A 462 -5.15 -20.13 36.76
CA ARG A 462 -5.75 -21.32 37.40
C ARG A 462 -5.44 -21.40 38.89
N LEU A 463 -4.18 -21.22 39.27
CA LEU A 463 -3.77 -21.24 40.67
C LEU A 463 -4.37 -20.07 41.47
N SER A 464 -4.41 -18.88 40.87
CA SER A 464 -5.06 -17.71 41.49
C SER A 464 -6.55 -17.92 41.70
N SER A 465 -7.23 -18.58 40.75
CA SER A 465 -8.65 -18.94 40.83
C SER A 465 -8.93 -19.97 41.94
N ARG A 466 -7.95 -20.82 42.28
CA ARG A 466 -7.99 -21.72 43.45
C ARG A 466 -7.69 -21.00 44.78
N GLY A 467 -7.51 -19.68 44.77
CA GLY A 467 -7.32 -18.85 45.96
C GLY A 467 -5.86 -18.65 46.39
N LEU A 468 -4.87 -19.08 45.60
CA LEU A 468 -3.46 -18.86 45.94
C LEU A 468 -3.08 -17.38 45.74
N LYS A 469 -2.65 -16.73 46.83
CA LYS A 469 -2.23 -15.32 46.81
C LYS A 469 -0.78 -15.12 46.35
N ARG A 470 0.11 -16.07 46.65
CA ARG A 470 1.52 -16.06 46.26
C ARG A 470 1.84 -17.35 45.50
N LEU A 471 2.43 -17.20 44.32
CA LEU A 471 2.76 -18.30 43.44
C LEU A 471 4.28 -18.53 43.48
N SER A 472 4.70 -19.79 43.57
CA SER A 472 6.10 -20.22 43.46
C SER A 472 6.40 -20.77 42.06
N SER A 473 7.68 -20.85 41.72
CA SER A 473 8.15 -21.47 40.48
C SER A 473 7.69 -22.92 40.38
N GLU A 474 7.78 -23.67 41.48
CA GLU A 474 7.45 -25.10 41.51
C GLU A 474 5.95 -25.34 41.29
N GLN A 475 5.10 -24.50 41.89
CA GLN A 475 3.64 -24.58 41.70
C GLN A 475 3.23 -24.29 40.25
N LEU A 476 3.84 -23.28 39.63
CA LEU A 476 3.56 -22.93 38.24
C LEU A 476 4.04 -24.05 37.29
N SER A 477 5.25 -24.56 37.51
CA SER A 477 5.78 -25.68 36.73
C SER A 477 4.91 -26.94 36.86
N ALA A 478 4.48 -27.28 38.08
CA ALA A 478 3.60 -28.41 38.34
C ALA A 478 2.23 -28.26 37.66
N GLU A 479 1.62 -27.08 37.74
CA GLU A 479 0.32 -26.81 37.10
C GLU A 479 0.42 -26.86 35.57
N MET A 480 1.55 -26.42 34.98
CA MET A 480 1.79 -26.54 33.54
C MET A 480 1.93 -28.01 33.09
N LEU A 481 2.56 -28.87 33.89
CA LEU A 481 2.65 -30.32 33.60
C LEU A 481 1.30 -31.01 33.79
N ALA A 482 0.56 -30.67 34.84
CA ALA A 482 -0.75 -31.28 35.13
C ALA A 482 -1.79 -30.99 34.03
N SER A 483 -1.69 -29.85 33.34
CA SER A 483 -2.57 -29.52 32.22
C SER A 483 -2.43 -30.42 30.98
N ASP A 484 -1.41 -31.27 30.90
CA ASP A 484 -1.32 -32.27 29.82
C ASP A 484 -2.22 -33.48 30.04
N GLY A 485 -2.61 -33.77 31.29
CA GLY A 485 -3.39 -34.96 31.65
C GLY A 485 -4.92 -34.80 31.52
N ASN A 486 -5.42 -33.56 31.48
CA ASN A 486 -6.84 -33.27 31.29
C ASN A 486 -7.08 -32.86 29.85
N GLY A 487 -7.55 -33.81 29.03
CA GLY A 487 -7.89 -33.60 27.63
C GLY A 487 -8.89 -32.46 27.40
N THR A 488 -8.36 -31.27 27.12
CA THR A 488 -9.04 -30.25 26.33
C THR A 488 -8.09 -29.80 25.25
N ALA A 489 -8.15 -30.51 24.11
CA ALA A 489 -7.74 -29.97 22.83
C ALA A 489 -8.68 -28.80 22.51
N ASN A 490 -8.31 -27.58 22.91
CA ASN A 490 -8.93 -26.38 22.39
C ASN A 490 -7.92 -25.24 22.34
N VAL A 491 -7.74 -24.75 21.11
CA VAL A 491 -7.16 -23.46 20.71
C VAL A 491 -5.72 -23.23 21.16
N ARG A 492 -4.79 -23.85 20.43
CA ARG A 492 -3.42 -23.33 20.29
C ARG A 492 -3.49 -22.03 19.48
N GLN A 493 -3.70 -20.91 20.16
CA GLN A 493 -3.40 -19.59 19.59
C GLN A 493 -3.14 -18.58 20.70
N ASP A 494 -2.06 -17.84 20.49
CA ASP A 494 -1.76 -16.53 21.06
C ASP A 494 -1.38 -16.45 22.54
N ALA A 495 -0.07 -16.51 22.81
CA ALA A 495 0.68 -15.45 23.51
C ALA A 495 2.05 -15.92 24.03
N ALA A 496 3.01 -16.20 23.14
CA ALA A 496 4.43 -15.86 23.36
C ALA A 496 5.29 -16.36 22.22
N THR A 497 5.21 -15.59 21.14
CA THR A 497 6.24 -15.11 20.21
C THR A 497 5.35 -14.50 19.14
N LEU A 498 5.37 -13.18 18.94
CA LEU A 498 4.66 -12.57 17.80
C LEU A 498 5.43 -12.89 16.51
N THR A 499 5.49 -14.17 16.19
CA THR A 499 5.56 -14.77 14.87
C THR A 499 5.12 -16.21 15.10
N PRO A 500 3.88 -16.62 14.76
CA PRO A 500 3.66 -18.02 14.48
C PRO A 500 4.67 -18.40 13.40
N SER A 501 5.36 -19.54 13.55
CA SER A 501 5.96 -20.16 12.38
C SER A 501 4.80 -20.52 11.48
N ASP A 502 4.50 -19.64 10.52
CA ASP A 502 3.52 -19.90 9.49
C ASP A 502 3.92 -21.22 8.81
N PRO A 503 3.10 -22.29 8.88
CA PRO A 503 3.42 -23.58 8.27
C PRO A 503 3.75 -23.44 6.78
N GLN A 504 3.09 -22.48 6.12
CA GLN A 504 3.36 -22.14 4.73
C GLN A 504 4.75 -21.52 4.56
N GLN A 505 5.24 -20.79 5.56
CA GLN A 505 6.56 -20.16 5.53
C GLN A 505 7.70 -21.12 5.89
N THR A 506 7.47 -22.08 6.79
CA THR A 506 8.40 -23.21 7.00
C THR A 506 8.52 -24.03 5.72
N ALA A 507 7.41 -24.32 5.04
CA ALA A 507 7.44 -25.00 3.74
C ALA A 507 8.16 -24.20 2.65
N ILE A 508 8.04 -22.87 2.63
CA ILE A 508 8.82 -21.98 1.74
C ILE A 508 10.32 -22.09 2.03
N GLU A 509 10.71 -22.07 3.31
CA GLU A 509 12.11 -22.14 3.71
C GLU A 509 12.72 -23.51 3.40
N GLU A 510 11.97 -24.59 3.59
CA GLU A 510 12.37 -25.95 3.21
C GLU A 510 12.49 -26.08 1.69
N SER A 511 11.49 -25.64 0.93
CA SER A 511 11.53 -25.65 -0.55
C SER A 511 12.70 -24.85 -1.10
N ALA A 512 12.92 -23.63 -0.61
CA ALA A 512 14.04 -22.79 -1.04
C ALA A 512 15.40 -23.39 -0.66
N SER A 513 15.50 -24.05 0.49
CA SER A 513 16.73 -24.73 0.91
C SER A 513 17.00 -25.97 0.07
N GLN A 514 15.96 -26.75 -0.26
CA GLN A 514 16.06 -27.88 -1.18
C GLN A 514 16.52 -27.45 -2.58
N THR A 515 15.98 -26.35 -3.14
CA THR A 515 16.44 -25.83 -4.43
C THR A 515 17.91 -25.43 -4.38
N LEU A 516 18.36 -24.76 -3.31
CA LEU A 516 19.76 -24.38 -3.12
C LEU A 516 20.67 -25.61 -2.98
N ASP A 517 20.28 -26.60 -2.18
CA ASP A 517 21.04 -27.84 -1.98
C ASP A 517 21.14 -28.64 -3.29
N THR A 518 20.06 -28.66 -4.08
CA THR A 518 20.02 -29.33 -5.38
C THR A 518 20.96 -28.63 -6.38
N LEU A 519 20.94 -27.30 -6.43
CA LEU A 519 21.85 -26.51 -7.27
C LEU A 519 23.31 -26.67 -6.82
N SER A 520 23.58 -26.67 -5.52
CA SER A 520 24.91 -26.93 -4.97
C SER A 520 25.40 -28.35 -5.27
N ALA A 521 24.51 -29.35 -5.23
CA ALA A 521 24.84 -30.73 -5.62
C ALA A 521 25.13 -30.84 -7.12
N MET A 522 24.35 -30.17 -7.98
CA MET A 522 24.60 -30.13 -9.43
C MET A 522 25.93 -29.45 -9.77
N ILE A 523 26.30 -28.38 -9.07
CA ILE A 523 27.60 -27.70 -9.23
C ILE A 523 28.75 -28.57 -8.68
N GLY A 524 28.53 -29.26 -7.55
CA GLY A 524 29.51 -30.16 -6.94
C GLY A 524 29.80 -31.43 -7.74
N CYS A 525 28.84 -31.90 -8.56
CA CYS A 525 29.01 -33.06 -9.44
C CYS A 525 29.88 -32.78 -10.69
N GLY A 526 30.19 -31.51 -10.98
CA GLY A 526 31.03 -31.11 -12.14
C GLY A 526 32.53 -31.10 -11.88
N ALA A 527 33.00 -31.42 -10.67
CA ALA A 527 34.41 -31.35 -10.30
C ALA A 527 35.04 -32.76 -10.11
N THR A 528 34.98 -33.61 -11.13
CA THR A 528 35.89 -34.75 -11.23
C THR A 528 37.21 -34.26 -11.83
N GLN A 529 38.23 -34.17 -10.97
CA GLN A 529 39.61 -33.85 -11.32
C GLN A 529 40.14 -34.81 -12.39
N GLN A 530 40.48 -34.30 -13.57
CA GLN A 530 41.41 -35.01 -14.47
C GLN A 530 42.84 -34.85 -13.94
N PRO A 531 43.64 -35.92 -13.84
CA PRO A 531 45.02 -35.81 -13.40
C PRO A 531 45.87 -35.20 -14.52
N VAL A 532 46.48 -34.05 -14.24
CA VAL A 532 47.46 -33.40 -15.12
C VAL A 532 48.76 -34.19 -15.08
N ASN A 533 49.09 -34.88 -16.16
CA ASN A 533 50.42 -35.46 -16.38
C ASN A 533 51.46 -34.34 -16.48
N LYS A 534 52.43 -34.35 -15.56
CA LYS A 534 53.67 -33.59 -15.70
C LYS A 534 54.47 -34.15 -16.88
N VAL A 535 54.68 -33.34 -17.91
CA VAL A 535 55.77 -33.53 -18.88
C VAL A 535 56.86 -32.52 -18.54
N THR A 536 58.03 -33.07 -18.25
CA THR A 536 59.29 -32.38 -17.98
C THR A 536 59.85 -31.77 -19.27
N VAL A 537 60.20 -30.48 -19.25
CA VAL A 537 61.49 -29.93 -19.70
C VAL A 537 61.84 -28.77 -18.77
#